data_AF-A0A150AMW3-F1
#
_entry.id   AF-A0A150AMW3-F1
#
_cell.length_a   1.000
_cell.length_b   1.000
_cell.length_c   1.000
_cell.angle_alpha   90.00
_cell.angle_beta   90.00
_cell.angle_gamma   90.00
#
_symmetry.space_group_name_H-M   'P 1'
#
loop_
_entity.id
_entity.type
_entity.pdbx_description
1 polymer ?
#
loop_
_entity_poly.entity_id
_entity_poly.type
_entity_poly.pdbx_seq_one_letter_code
_entity_poly.pdbx_strand_id
1 'polypeptide(L)'
;MDVSINFETKYIKYYGNKYLVKKGFYEGDVLDLDEVEKLFAQTRWDTLNNHYDHGSDDDETVSILFIKNGKIIKFIDDYGGSASIQMRWAYAYLLPFINNTPLTKVDKVNDIYPKRDYYTFNRGDSTLRLTKAEGYFLYLQLQEAKTTNKAFKPKYSIELARNYTYFPRHIFGESYEKMIKNFDKVETDGRYYKIFFKNGQIMTYDIGYNYITENNISGLFYKKENEY
;
A
#
# COMPACT_ATOMS: atom_id res chain seq x y z
N MET A 1 -6.20 -8.83 -0.66
CA MET A 1 -6.79 -8.03 -1.75
C MET A 1 -6.38 -6.59 -1.50
N ASP A 2 -6.03 -5.82 -2.53
CA ASP A 2 -5.78 -4.38 -2.37
C ASP A 2 -6.73 -3.60 -3.29
N VAL A 3 -7.44 -2.60 -2.76
CA VAL A 3 -8.46 -1.83 -3.48
C VAL A 3 -8.31 -0.34 -3.11
N SER A 4 -8.40 0.53 -4.10
CA SER A 4 -8.56 1.96 -3.96
C SER A 4 -9.84 2.39 -4.67
N ILE A 5 -10.71 3.14 -3.97
CA ILE A 5 -11.98 3.65 -4.50
C ILE A 5 -11.95 5.16 -4.40
N ASN A 6 -12.21 5.85 -5.51
CA ASN A 6 -12.48 7.27 -5.53
C ASN A 6 -13.98 7.48 -5.69
N PHE A 7 -14.65 7.93 -4.63
CA PHE A 7 -16.10 8.16 -4.63
C PHE A 7 -16.51 9.36 -5.49
N GLU A 8 -15.66 10.39 -5.61
CA GLU A 8 -15.95 11.59 -6.41
C GLU A 8 -15.93 11.29 -7.91
N THR A 9 -14.91 10.55 -8.37
CA THR A 9 -14.76 10.18 -9.79
C THR A 9 -15.41 8.84 -10.13
N LYS A 10 -15.94 8.14 -9.12
CA LYS A 10 -16.44 6.78 -9.21
C LYS A 10 -15.49 5.78 -9.88
N TYR A 11 -14.21 5.86 -9.51
CA TYR A 11 -13.14 5.08 -10.13
C TYR A 11 -12.50 4.10 -9.16
N ILE A 12 -12.22 2.89 -9.63
CA ILE A 12 -11.58 1.84 -8.82
C ILE A 12 -10.24 1.44 -9.40
N LYS A 13 -9.27 1.25 -8.51
CA LYS A 13 -8.03 0.52 -8.78
C LYS A 13 -7.96 -0.70 -7.87
N TYR A 14 -7.68 -1.87 -8.43
CA TYR A 14 -7.66 -3.14 -7.74
C TYR A 14 -6.38 -3.89 -8.05
N TYR A 15 -5.77 -4.47 -7.02
CA TYR A 15 -4.71 -5.46 -7.18
C TYR A 15 -5.10 -6.77 -6.49
N GLY A 16 -5.28 -7.81 -7.31
CA GLY A 16 -5.59 -9.15 -6.86
C GLY A 16 -4.34 -10.03 -6.75
N ASN A 17 -4.07 -10.57 -5.56
CA ASN A 17 -2.97 -11.52 -5.34
C ASN A 17 -3.37 -12.97 -5.72
N LYS A 18 -2.45 -13.93 -5.55
CA LYS A 18 -2.58 -15.31 -6.05
C LYS A 18 -3.79 -16.11 -5.53
N TYR A 19 -4.40 -15.69 -4.42
CA TYR A 19 -5.53 -16.36 -3.78
C TYR A 19 -6.90 -15.85 -4.25
N LEU A 20 -6.94 -14.86 -5.15
CA LEU A 20 -8.17 -14.25 -5.64
C LEU A 20 -8.50 -14.72 -7.05
N VAL A 21 -9.79 -14.65 -7.42
CA VAL A 21 -10.29 -15.02 -8.75
C VAL A 21 -9.74 -14.07 -9.82
N LYS A 22 -9.82 -12.76 -9.59
CA LYS A 22 -9.21 -11.73 -10.44
C LYS A 22 -7.76 -11.53 -10.01
N LYS A 23 -6.79 -11.99 -10.80
CA LYS A 23 -5.35 -11.88 -10.47
C LYS A 23 -4.69 -10.77 -11.29
N GLY A 24 -3.87 -9.95 -10.63
CA GLY A 24 -3.18 -8.82 -11.25
C GLY A 24 -3.89 -7.49 -11.01
N PHE A 25 -3.49 -6.47 -11.77
CA PHE A 25 -4.01 -5.12 -11.64
C PHE A 25 -5.20 -4.89 -12.57
N TYR A 26 -6.26 -4.30 -12.04
CA TYR A 26 -7.48 -3.94 -12.76
C TYR A 26 -7.92 -2.54 -12.37
N GLU A 27 -8.56 -1.83 -13.29
CA GLU A 27 -9.12 -0.52 -13.04
C GLU A 27 -10.35 -0.25 -13.89
N GLY A 28 -11.14 0.76 -13.52
CA GLY A 28 -12.28 1.18 -14.30
C GLY A 28 -13.26 2.06 -13.54
N ASP A 29 -14.13 2.71 -14.32
CA ASP A 29 -15.28 3.45 -13.80
C ASP A 29 -16.36 2.49 -13.30
N VAL A 30 -17.05 2.90 -12.24
CA VAL A 30 -18.11 2.11 -11.60
C VAL A 30 -19.36 2.96 -11.44
N LEU A 31 -20.45 2.54 -12.08
CA LEU A 31 -21.68 3.33 -12.12
C LEU A 31 -22.35 3.45 -10.75
N ASP A 32 -22.29 2.39 -9.93
CA ASP A 32 -22.95 2.28 -8.64
C ASP A 32 -21.93 1.99 -7.52
N LEU A 33 -21.62 3.02 -6.73
CA LEU A 33 -20.81 2.94 -5.51
C LEU A 33 -21.62 3.30 -4.26
N ASP A 34 -22.92 3.57 -4.41
CA ASP A 34 -23.72 4.24 -3.41
C ASP A 34 -23.84 3.37 -2.15
N GLU A 35 -24.00 2.06 -2.31
CA GLU A 35 -24.05 1.12 -1.17
C GLU A 35 -22.69 0.99 -0.48
N VAL A 36 -21.58 1.00 -1.22
CA VAL A 36 -20.23 0.97 -0.63
C VAL A 36 -20.00 2.24 0.19
N GLU A 37 -20.30 3.41 -0.38
CA GLU A 37 -20.16 4.70 0.28
C GLU A 37 -21.01 4.77 1.55
N LYS A 38 -22.28 4.35 1.45
CA LYS A 38 -23.22 4.28 2.58
C LYS A 38 -22.73 3.37 3.69
N LEU A 39 -22.23 2.16 3.37
CA LEU A 39 -21.70 1.23 4.37
C LEU A 39 -20.51 1.85 5.11
N PHE A 40 -19.57 2.45 4.40
CA PHE A 40 -18.44 3.12 5.03
C PHE A 40 -18.86 4.33 5.86
N ALA A 41 -19.83 5.14 5.41
CA ALA A 41 -20.36 6.25 6.18
C ALA A 41 -21.01 5.80 7.51
N GLN A 42 -21.73 4.67 7.51
CA GLN A 42 -22.37 4.09 8.70
C GLN A 42 -21.38 3.64 9.77
N THR A 43 -20.13 3.37 9.40
CA THR A 43 -19.09 2.97 10.38
C THR A 43 -18.68 4.08 11.32
N ARG A 44 -18.93 5.36 10.95
CA ARG A 44 -18.36 6.54 11.61
C ARG A 44 -16.83 6.44 11.75
N TRP A 45 -16.18 6.05 10.66
CA TRP A 45 -14.75 5.75 10.58
C TRP A 45 -13.84 6.83 11.17
N ASP A 46 -14.26 8.09 11.13
CA ASP A 46 -13.54 9.24 11.67
C ASP A 46 -13.37 9.15 13.19
N THR A 47 -14.29 8.47 13.88
CA THR A 47 -14.31 8.30 15.33
C THR A 47 -13.71 6.99 15.84
N LEU A 48 -13.38 6.07 14.93
CA LEU A 48 -12.83 4.76 15.27
C LEU A 48 -11.36 4.87 15.71
N ASN A 49 -10.83 3.84 16.35
CA ASN A 49 -9.39 3.75 16.62
C ASN A 49 -8.65 3.47 15.32
N ASN A 50 -7.35 3.79 15.30
CA ASN A 50 -6.50 3.49 14.14
C ASN A 50 -6.06 2.02 14.11
N HIS A 51 -6.01 1.35 15.26
CA HIS A 51 -5.53 -0.03 15.40
C HIS A 51 -6.50 -0.86 16.25
N TYR A 52 -6.78 -2.07 15.78
CA TYR A 52 -7.57 -3.08 16.47
C TYR A 52 -6.81 -4.41 16.43
N ASP A 53 -6.72 -5.06 17.60
CA ASP A 53 -6.02 -6.32 17.80
C ASP A 53 -6.63 -7.00 19.04
N HIS A 54 -6.83 -8.32 19.00
CA HIS A 54 -7.31 -9.13 20.12
C HIS A 54 -6.29 -10.17 20.63
N GLY A 55 -5.02 -10.04 20.26
CA GLY A 55 -3.92 -10.84 20.78
C GLY A 55 -3.89 -12.29 20.28
N SER A 56 -4.35 -12.54 19.06
CA SER A 56 -4.14 -13.82 18.37
C SER A 56 -2.86 -13.80 17.55
N ASP A 57 -2.45 -14.99 17.11
CA ASP A 57 -1.39 -15.15 16.12
C ASP A 57 -2.00 -15.60 14.78
N ASP A 58 -1.30 -15.28 13.68
CA ASP A 58 -1.59 -15.74 12.31
C ASP A 58 -2.93 -15.31 11.66
N ASP A 59 -3.68 -14.39 12.27
CA ASP A 59 -4.90 -13.86 11.68
C ASP A 59 -4.66 -12.87 10.51
N GLU A 60 -5.71 -12.65 9.71
CA GLU A 60 -5.67 -11.66 8.64
C GLU A 60 -5.73 -10.24 9.20
N THR A 61 -4.80 -9.38 8.77
CA THR A 61 -4.91 -7.92 8.91
C THR A 61 -5.60 -7.32 7.69
N VAL A 62 -6.74 -6.64 7.91
CA VAL A 62 -7.38 -5.73 6.96
C VAL A 62 -6.88 -4.31 7.26
N SER A 63 -6.35 -3.62 6.25
CA SER A 63 -5.84 -2.25 6.38
C SER A 63 -6.63 -1.33 5.45
N ILE A 64 -7.08 -0.19 5.95
CA ILE A 64 -7.96 0.75 5.25
C ILE A 64 -7.38 2.16 5.39
N LEU A 65 -7.34 2.92 4.29
CA LEU A 65 -7.02 4.34 4.30
C LEU A 65 -8.22 5.17 3.85
N PHE A 66 -8.44 6.27 4.55
CA PHE A 66 -9.29 7.36 4.08
C PHE A 66 -8.41 8.50 3.62
N ILE A 67 -8.64 8.93 2.37
CA ILE A 67 -7.81 9.90 1.67
C ILE A 67 -8.68 11.07 1.28
N LYS A 68 -8.19 12.30 1.50
CA LYS A 68 -8.82 13.53 1.05
C LYS A 68 -7.77 14.46 0.45
N ASN A 69 -8.02 14.99 -0.75
CA ASN A 69 -7.09 15.86 -1.47
C ASN A 69 -5.69 15.25 -1.62
N GLY A 70 -5.62 13.94 -1.90
CA GLY A 70 -4.36 13.20 -2.05
C GLY A 70 -3.59 12.94 -0.75
N LYS A 71 -4.18 13.25 0.43
CA LYS A 71 -3.56 13.05 1.74
C LYS A 71 -4.32 12.02 2.57
N ILE A 72 -3.59 11.19 3.30
CA ILE A 72 -4.16 10.29 4.31
C ILE A 72 -4.73 11.13 5.45
N ILE A 73 -6.01 10.96 5.75
CA ILE A 73 -6.69 11.63 6.87
C ILE A 73 -7.09 10.66 7.98
N LYS A 74 -7.18 9.37 7.66
CA LYS A 74 -7.42 8.30 8.62
C LYS A 74 -6.86 6.99 8.08
N PHE A 75 -6.38 6.16 8.98
CA PHE A 75 -6.10 4.76 8.69
C PHE A 75 -6.74 3.88 9.76
N ILE A 76 -7.08 2.65 9.38
CA ILE A 76 -7.63 1.62 10.26
C ILE A 76 -6.94 0.31 9.89
N ASP A 77 -6.20 -0.24 10.84
CA ASP A 77 -5.66 -1.60 10.78
C ASP A 77 -6.47 -2.49 11.72
N ASP A 78 -7.14 -3.47 11.15
CA ASP A 78 -7.99 -4.42 11.82
C ASP A 78 -7.38 -5.82 11.73
N TYR A 79 -6.70 -6.24 12.79
CA TYR A 79 -6.15 -7.58 12.93
C TYR A 79 -7.17 -8.54 13.53
N GLY A 80 -7.41 -9.67 12.87
CA GLY A 80 -8.36 -10.69 13.33
C GLY A 80 -9.84 -10.30 13.21
N GLY A 81 -10.16 -9.16 12.59
CA GLY A 81 -11.55 -8.68 12.57
C GLY A 81 -12.04 -8.24 13.96
N SER A 82 -11.17 -7.53 14.67
CA SER A 82 -11.39 -6.91 15.97
C SER A 82 -12.15 -5.58 15.91
N ALA A 83 -12.26 -4.96 14.73
CA ALA A 83 -13.02 -3.71 14.58
C ALA A 83 -14.53 -3.89 14.77
N SER A 84 -15.23 -2.75 14.84
CA SER A 84 -16.70 -2.72 15.00
C SER A 84 -17.40 -3.55 13.92
N ILE A 85 -18.52 -4.18 14.27
CA ILE A 85 -19.26 -5.00 13.32
C ILE A 85 -19.63 -4.23 12.04
N GLN A 86 -19.96 -2.95 12.16
CA GLN A 86 -20.24 -2.06 11.03
C GLN A 86 -19.03 -1.94 10.09
N MET A 87 -17.82 -1.75 10.63
CA MET A 87 -16.60 -1.70 9.82
C MET A 87 -16.36 -3.02 9.10
N ARG A 88 -16.56 -4.14 9.81
CA ARG A 88 -16.39 -5.48 9.24
C ARG A 88 -17.36 -5.76 8.10
N TRP A 89 -18.62 -5.37 8.26
CA TRP A 89 -19.60 -5.45 7.16
C TRP A 89 -19.20 -4.60 5.96
N ALA A 90 -18.71 -3.37 6.19
CA ALA A 90 -18.30 -2.47 5.12
C ALA A 90 -17.17 -3.06 4.25
N TYR A 91 -16.09 -3.55 4.87
CA TYR A 91 -15.00 -4.13 4.08
C TYR A 91 -15.31 -5.55 3.56
N ALA A 92 -16.14 -6.34 4.26
CA ALA A 92 -16.56 -7.66 3.79
C ALA A 92 -17.38 -7.56 2.50
N TYR A 93 -18.14 -6.48 2.32
CA TYR A 93 -18.91 -6.20 1.11
C TYR A 93 -18.02 -5.94 -0.13
N LEU A 94 -16.79 -5.44 0.06
CA LEU A 94 -15.92 -5.04 -1.05
C LEU A 94 -15.51 -6.21 -1.94
N LEU A 95 -15.19 -7.37 -1.38
CA LEU A 95 -14.72 -8.51 -2.19
C LEU A 95 -15.77 -8.99 -3.22
N PRO A 96 -17.02 -9.32 -2.83
CA PRO A 96 -18.05 -9.69 -3.81
C PRO A 96 -18.37 -8.52 -4.75
N PHE A 97 -18.39 -7.28 -4.26
CA PHE A 97 -18.60 -6.10 -5.09
C PHE A 97 -17.56 -5.99 -6.21
N ILE A 98 -16.27 -6.03 -5.89
CA ILE A 98 -15.16 -5.96 -6.85
C ILE A 98 -15.17 -7.15 -7.81
N ASN A 99 -15.46 -8.35 -7.33
CA ASN A 99 -15.54 -9.53 -8.19
C ASN A 99 -16.66 -9.42 -9.24
N ASN A 100 -17.79 -8.79 -8.88
CA ASN A 100 -18.92 -8.60 -9.80
C ASN A 100 -18.83 -7.32 -10.63
N THR A 101 -17.93 -6.39 -10.28
CA THR A 101 -17.73 -5.14 -11.04
C THR A 101 -16.92 -5.39 -12.32
N PRO A 102 -17.37 -4.92 -13.50
CA PRO A 102 -16.65 -5.11 -14.77
C PRO A 102 -15.45 -4.18 -14.88
N LEU A 103 -14.33 -4.54 -14.24
CA LEU A 103 -13.06 -3.81 -14.32
C LEU A 103 -12.21 -4.28 -15.51
N THR A 104 -11.48 -3.35 -16.11
CA THR A 104 -10.53 -3.65 -17.19
C THR A 104 -9.19 -4.08 -16.60
N LYS A 105 -8.61 -5.16 -17.13
CA LYS A 105 -7.28 -5.60 -16.72
C LYS A 105 -6.22 -4.65 -17.27
N VAL A 106 -5.24 -4.30 -16.45
CA VAL A 106 -4.08 -3.51 -16.85
C VAL A 106 -2.93 -4.47 -17.13
N ASP A 107 -2.60 -4.65 -18.40
CA ASP A 107 -1.58 -5.62 -18.82
C ASP A 107 -0.14 -5.13 -18.59
N LYS A 108 0.06 -3.80 -18.55
CA LYS A 108 1.36 -3.19 -18.26
C LYS A 108 1.24 -2.29 -17.05
N VAL A 109 1.46 -2.89 -15.90
CA VAL A 109 1.76 -2.11 -14.71
C VAL A 109 3.23 -1.71 -14.79
N ASN A 110 3.57 -0.54 -14.28
CA ASN A 110 4.93 -0.09 -14.26
C ASN A 110 5.77 -1.01 -13.36
N ASP A 111 6.51 -1.96 -13.98
CA ASP A 111 7.38 -2.95 -13.32
C ASP A 111 8.56 -2.32 -12.57
N ILE A 112 8.67 -1.00 -12.63
CA ILE A 112 9.73 -0.20 -12.04
C ILE A 112 9.79 -0.32 -10.51
N TYR A 113 8.67 -0.61 -9.84
CA TYR A 113 8.66 -0.82 -8.40
C TYR A 113 7.69 -1.92 -7.98
N PRO A 114 8.14 -2.96 -7.26
CA PRO A 114 7.31 -4.12 -6.95
C PRO A 114 6.22 -3.74 -5.94
N LYS A 115 4.98 -4.19 -6.18
CA LYS A 115 3.96 -4.21 -5.12
C LYS A 115 4.48 -5.04 -3.96
N ARG A 116 4.42 -4.49 -2.76
CA ARG A 116 4.78 -5.17 -1.50
C ARG A 116 3.62 -5.12 -0.53
N ASP A 117 3.65 -6.06 0.42
CA ASP A 117 2.69 -6.05 1.52
C ASP A 117 3.06 -4.99 2.56
N TYR A 118 4.34 -4.67 2.73
CA TYR A 118 4.78 -3.55 3.55
C TYR A 118 5.85 -2.74 2.82
N TYR A 119 6.09 -1.49 3.20
CA TYR A 119 7.32 -0.77 2.82
C TYR A 119 7.99 -0.27 4.09
N THR A 120 9.30 -0.50 4.18
CA THR A 120 10.08 -0.18 5.37
C THR A 120 11.10 0.90 5.03
N PHE A 121 10.87 2.10 5.55
CA PHE A 121 11.76 3.25 5.42
C PHE A 121 12.75 3.27 6.58
N ASN A 122 14.03 3.24 6.25
CA ASN A 122 15.12 3.30 7.21
C ASN A 122 15.70 4.72 7.25
N ARG A 123 15.96 5.24 8.45
CA ARG A 123 16.66 6.50 8.69
C ARG A 123 17.61 6.34 9.88
N GLY A 124 18.90 6.09 9.60
CA GLY A 124 19.86 5.71 10.63
C GLY A 124 19.40 4.46 11.38
N ASP A 125 19.33 4.56 12.71
CA ASP A 125 18.90 3.48 13.61
C ASP A 125 17.38 3.43 13.82
N SER A 126 16.62 4.25 13.08
CA SER A 126 15.16 4.25 13.10
C SER A 126 14.58 3.65 11.83
N THR A 127 13.39 3.07 11.97
CA THR A 127 12.63 2.47 10.87
C THR A 127 11.17 2.90 10.96
N LEU A 128 10.52 2.98 9.81
CA LEU A 128 9.09 3.21 9.65
C LEU A 128 8.57 2.14 8.72
N ARG A 129 7.72 1.25 9.25
CA ARG A 129 7.01 0.26 8.46
C ARG A 129 5.62 0.80 8.13
N LEU A 130 5.33 0.97 6.84
CA LEU A 130 3.99 1.32 6.37
C LEU A 130 3.02 0.16 6.61
N THR A 131 1.77 0.48 6.91
CA THR A 131 0.68 -0.50 6.87
C THR A 131 0.48 -1.03 5.44
N LYS A 132 -0.31 -2.11 5.27
CA LYS A 132 -0.58 -2.65 3.93
C LYS A 132 -1.24 -1.62 3.03
N ALA A 133 -2.22 -0.87 3.53
CA ALA A 133 -2.93 0.12 2.74
C ALA A 133 -2.08 1.36 2.45
N GLU A 134 -1.26 1.82 3.41
CA GLU A 134 -0.24 2.86 3.16
C GLU A 134 0.72 2.43 2.06
N GLY A 135 1.24 1.21 2.15
CA GLY A 135 2.11 0.66 1.13
C GLY A 135 1.45 0.60 -0.24
N TYR A 136 0.21 0.13 -0.32
CA TYR A 136 -0.54 0.12 -1.57
C TYR A 136 -0.78 1.52 -2.12
N PHE A 137 -1.08 2.51 -1.27
CA PHE A 137 -1.23 3.90 -1.70
C PHE A 137 0.09 4.43 -2.27
N LEU A 138 1.23 4.25 -1.59
CA LEU A 138 2.53 4.63 -2.13
C LEU A 138 2.83 3.95 -3.47
N TYR A 139 2.49 2.66 -3.60
CA TYR A 139 2.64 1.93 -4.85
C TYR A 139 1.86 2.60 -5.98
N LEU A 140 0.59 2.96 -5.77
CA LEU A 140 -0.22 3.68 -6.76
C LEU A 140 0.40 5.03 -7.14
N GLN A 141 0.96 5.77 -6.17
CA GLN A 141 1.62 7.04 -6.44
C GLN A 141 2.90 6.87 -7.27
N LEU A 142 3.65 5.78 -7.05
CA LEU A 142 4.83 5.45 -7.86
C LEU A 142 4.49 5.01 -9.28
N GLN A 143 3.33 4.39 -9.49
CA GLN A 143 2.83 4.08 -10.83
C GLN A 143 2.58 5.33 -11.68
N GLU A 144 2.14 6.42 -11.04
CA GLU A 144 1.83 7.70 -11.69
C GLU A 144 3.02 8.69 -11.69
N ALA A 145 4.13 8.32 -11.05
CA ALA A 145 5.27 9.20 -10.87
C ALA A 145 5.97 9.54 -12.19
N LYS A 146 6.50 10.75 -12.27
CA LYS A 146 7.27 11.20 -13.44
C LYS A 146 8.74 10.87 -13.25
N THR A 147 9.39 10.37 -14.29
CA THR A 147 10.84 10.23 -14.29
C THR A 147 11.51 11.59 -14.27
N THR A 148 12.64 11.70 -13.57
CA THR A 148 13.39 12.96 -13.47
C THR A 148 14.88 12.70 -13.28
N ASN A 149 15.69 13.69 -13.64
CA ASN A 149 17.14 13.71 -13.37
C ASN A 149 17.51 14.65 -12.22
N LYS A 150 16.52 15.19 -11.50
CA LYS A 150 16.74 16.13 -10.42
C LYS A 150 17.54 15.48 -9.29
N ALA A 151 18.64 16.13 -8.89
CA ALA A 151 19.41 15.72 -7.73
C ALA A 151 18.66 16.02 -6.44
N PHE A 152 18.78 15.13 -5.46
CA PHE A 152 18.26 15.31 -4.11
C PHE A 152 19.19 14.63 -3.10
N LYS A 153 19.11 15.07 -1.84
CA LYS A 153 19.83 14.41 -0.74
C LYS A 153 18.90 13.36 -0.12
N PRO A 154 19.21 12.06 -0.23
CA PRO A 154 18.36 11.03 0.35
C PRO A 154 18.31 11.17 1.87
N LYS A 155 17.12 10.98 2.44
CA LYS A 155 16.86 10.97 3.88
C LYS A 155 16.52 9.57 4.40
N TYR A 156 16.04 8.72 3.51
CA TYR A 156 15.55 7.39 3.81
C TYR A 156 16.10 6.39 2.79
N SER A 157 16.32 5.16 3.22
CA SER A 157 16.47 4.01 2.32
C SER A 157 15.29 3.06 2.49
N ILE A 158 14.86 2.40 1.42
CA ILE A 158 13.79 1.39 1.50
C ILE A 158 14.44 0.01 1.36
N GLU A 159 14.23 -0.84 2.35
CA GLU A 159 14.77 -2.20 2.34
C GLU A 159 13.92 -3.12 1.47
N LEU A 160 14.57 -3.80 0.52
CA LEU A 160 13.91 -4.69 -0.44
C LEU A 160 13.97 -6.18 -0.04
N ALA A 161 14.85 -6.57 0.88
CA ALA A 161 15.15 -7.98 1.16
C ALA A 161 14.31 -8.61 2.29
N ARG A 162 13.74 -7.81 3.20
CA ARG A 162 13.11 -8.30 4.45
C ARG A 162 11.70 -7.77 4.66
N ASN A 163 10.78 -8.17 3.79
CA ASN A 163 9.41 -7.67 3.79
C ASN A 163 8.38 -8.74 4.18
N TYR A 164 8.71 -9.55 5.18
CA TYR A 164 7.88 -10.66 5.63
C TYR A 164 7.56 -10.49 7.10
N THR A 165 6.31 -10.73 7.48
CA THR A 165 5.91 -10.81 8.89
C THR A 165 6.38 -12.13 9.51
N TYR A 166 6.18 -13.28 8.86
CA TYR A 166 6.59 -14.58 9.39
C TYR A 166 6.92 -15.54 8.23
N PHE A 167 8.12 -16.15 8.25
CA PHE A 167 8.62 -17.25 7.39
C PHE A 167 8.98 -16.99 5.90
N PRO A 168 9.97 -17.76 5.35
CA PRO A 168 10.76 -17.35 4.19
C PRO A 168 10.21 -17.84 2.83
N ARG A 169 10.41 -17.00 1.82
CA ARG A 169 10.67 -17.26 0.39
C ARG A 169 9.68 -18.06 -0.48
N HIS A 170 8.86 -18.97 0.05
CA HIS A 170 8.10 -19.90 -0.81
C HIS A 170 6.67 -19.45 -1.17
N ILE A 171 6.20 -18.33 -0.61
CA ILE A 171 4.79 -17.90 -0.74
C ILE A 171 4.61 -16.86 -1.85
N PHE A 172 5.66 -16.22 -2.34
CA PHE A 172 5.54 -15.28 -3.45
C PHE A 172 5.84 -15.98 -4.77
N GLY A 173 4.94 -15.86 -5.75
CA GLY A 173 5.10 -16.50 -7.06
C GLY A 173 6.35 -16.00 -7.80
N GLU A 174 6.64 -16.63 -8.95
CA GLU A 174 7.84 -16.38 -9.77
C GLU A 174 8.16 -14.89 -10.04
N SER A 175 7.14 -14.02 -10.05
CA SER A 175 7.30 -12.58 -10.26
C SER A 175 8.10 -11.89 -9.15
N TYR A 176 7.95 -12.30 -7.89
CA TYR A 176 8.66 -11.68 -6.77
C TYR A 176 10.14 -12.08 -6.73
N GLU A 177 10.44 -13.37 -6.95
CA GLU A 177 11.82 -13.84 -7.07
C GLU A 177 12.54 -13.22 -8.26
N LYS A 178 11.85 -13.11 -9.41
CA LYS A 178 12.38 -12.45 -10.60
C LYS A 178 12.61 -10.95 -10.39
N MET A 179 11.78 -10.28 -9.58
CA MET A 179 11.93 -8.85 -9.28
C MET A 179 13.04 -8.54 -8.27
N ILE A 180 13.15 -9.24 -7.14
CA ILE A 180 14.28 -9.03 -6.19
C ILE A 180 15.64 -9.27 -6.86
N LYS A 181 15.68 -10.12 -7.89
CA LYS A 181 16.90 -10.32 -8.68
C LYS A 181 17.34 -9.05 -9.41
N ASN A 182 16.45 -8.10 -9.72
CA ASN A 182 16.76 -6.94 -10.55
C ASN A 182 17.03 -5.65 -9.77
N PHE A 183 16.60 -5.55 -8.51
CA PHE A 183 16.78 -4.35 -7.69
C PHE A 183 17.93 -4.51 -6.67
N ASP A 184 18.68 -3.43 -6.47
CA ASP A 184 19.73 -3.34 -5.45
C ASP A 184 19.24 -2.60 -4.21
N LYS A 185 18.98 -1.29 -4.35
CA LYS A 185 18.49 -0.44 -3.27
C LYS A 185 17.58 0.68 -3.78
N VAL A 186 16.88 1.31 -2.84
CA VAL A 186 16.05 2.48 -3.09
C VAL A 186 16.41 3.56 -2.08
N GLU A 187 16.63 4.76 -2.57
CA GLU A 187 16.93 5.95 -1.78
C GLU A 187 15.84 7.00 -2.02
N THR A 188 15.42 7.70 -0.97
CA THR A 188 14.37 8.71 -1.10
C THR A 188 14.49 9.81 -0.06
N ASP A 189 14.00 11.00 -0.38
CA ASP A 189 13.75 12.07 0.60
C ASP A 189 12.26 12.16 1.02
N GLY A 190 11.43 11.24 0.52
CA GLY A 190 9.98 11.19 0.66
C GLY A 190 9.23 11.69 -0.57
N ARG A 191 9.86 12.45 -1.48
CA ARG A 191 9.27 12.89 -2.76
C ARG A 191 9.95 12.27 -3.97
N TYR A 192 11.27 12.25 -3.95
CA TYR A 192 12.07 11.65 -5.02
C TYR A 192 12.44 10.23 -4.62
N TYR A 193 12.21 9.26 -5.50
CA TYR A 193 12.53 7.84 -5.27
C TYR A 193 13.55 7.42 -6.31
N LYS A 194 14.80 7.25 -5.88
CA LYS A 194 15.90 6.79 -6.71
C LYS A 194 16.06 5.28 -6.55
N ILE A 195 15.84 4.55 -7.63
CA ILE A 195 15.90 3.10 -7.70
C ILE A 195 17.20 2.70 -8.40
N PHE A 196 17.97 1.86 -7.73
CA PHE A 196 19.21 1.28 -8.23
C PHE A 196 18.94 -0.16 -8.66
N PHE A 197 19.26 -0.49 -9.91
CA PHE A 197 19.09 -1.81 -10.49
C PHE A 197 20.42 -2.55 -10.49
N LYS A 198 20.38 -3.89 -10.37
CA LYS A 198 21.60 -4.71 -10.35
C LYS A 198 22.38 -4.71 -11.67
N ASN A 199 21.74 -4.34 -12.78
CA ASN A 199 22.38 -4.13 -14.07
C ASN A 199 23.11 -2.76 -14.17
N GLY A 200 23.15 -1.97 -13.09
CA GLY A 200 23.78 -0.65 -13.04
C GLY A 200 22.87 0.51 -13.48
N GLN A 201 21.66 0.23 -13.97
CA GLN A 201 20.69 1.28 -14.30
C GLN A 201 20.25 2.02 -13.03
N ILE A 202 20.04 3.33 -13.13
CA ILE A 202 19.53 4.18 -12.05
C ILE A 202 18.37 4.98 -12.62
N MET A 203 17.23 4.99 -11.93
CA MET A 203 16.07 5.80 -12.31
C MET A 203 15.57 6.56 -11.10
N THR A 204 15.14 7.82 -11.30
CA THR A 204 14.55 8.64 -10.24
C THR A 204 13.13 9.03 -10.60
N TYR A 205 12.21 8.84 -9.66
CA TYR A 205 10.79 9.13 -9.78
C TYR A 205 10.41 10.29 -8.86
N ASP A 206 9.67 11.26 -9.38
CA ASP A 206 9.06 12.35 -8.62
C ASP A 206 7.56 12.07 -8.47
N ILE A 207 7.11 11.78 -7.24
CA ILE A 207 5.67 11.62 -6.94
C ILE A 207 4.98 12.97 -6.69
N GLY A 208 5.69 14.10 -6.79
CA GLY A 208 5.15 15.45 -6.71
C GLY A 208 5.11 16.08 -5.31
N TYR A 209 5.11 15.26 -4.25
CA TYR A 209 5.02 15.70 -2.86
C TYR A 209 5.79 14.76 -1.92
N ASN A 210 6.00 15.14 -0.66
CA ASN A 210 6.69 14.29 0.30
C ASN A 210 5.71 13.34 1.00
N TYR A 211 5.72 12.07 0.62
CA TYR A 211 4.81 11.05 1.13
C TYR A 211 4.82 10.92 2.65
N ILE A 212 5.98 11.07 3.30
CA ILE A 212 6.11 10.87 4.75
C ILE A 212 5.62 12.09 5.53
N THR A 213 6.03 13.29 5.12
CA THR A 213 5.68 14.50 5.88
C THR A 213 4.28 14.99 5.57
N GLU A 214 3.82 14.91 4.32
CA GLU A 214 2.49 15.40 3.92
C GLU A 214 1.35 14.50 4.41
N ASN A 215 1.62 13.22 4.67
CA ASN A 215 0.69 12.29 5.31
C ASN A 215 0.85 12.24 6.84
N ASN A 216 1.68 13.11 7.44
CA ASN A 216 1.91 13.19 8.88
C ASN A 216 2.41 11.89 9.56
N ILE A 217 3.01 10.96 8.81
CA ILE A 217 3.51 9.68 9.34
C ILE A 217 4.97 9.74 9.83
N SER A 218 5.59 10.92 9.79
CA SER A 218 6.99 11.11 10.22
C SER A 218 7.24 10.81 11.70
N GLY A 219 6.22 10.88 12.56
CA GLY A 219 6.29 10.56 13.98
C GLY A 219 6.24 9.06 14.29
N LEU A 220 5.97 8.21 13.29
CA LEU A 220 5.83 6.76 13.45
C LEU A 220 7.16 6.00 13.32
N PHE A 221 8.29 6.71 13.16
CA PHE A 221 9.60 6.09 13.17
C PHE A 221 9.94 5.56 14.56
N TYR A 222 10.31 4.28 14.66
CA TYR A 222 10.75 3.62 15.89
C TYR A 222 12.21 3.13 15.77
N LYS A 223 12.89 2.95 16.91
CA LYS A 223 14.27 2.42 16.93
C LYS A 223 14.27 0.92 16.59
N LYS A 224 15.25 0.49 15.79
CA LYS A 224 15.38 -0.92 15.36
C LYS A 224 15.58 -1.92 16.51
N GLU A 225 16.08 -1.46 17.65
CA GLU A 225 16.30 -2.29 18.86
C GLU A 225 14.99 -2.84 19.48
N ASN A 226 13.83 -2.39 19.01
CA ASN A 226 12.51 -2.85 19.46
C ASN A 226 11.91 -3.96 18.58
N GLU A 227 12.66 -4.54 17.63
CA GLU A 227 12.23 -5.74 16.91
C GLU A 227 12.58 -6.99 17.74
N TYR A 228 11.66 -7.41 18.61
CA TYR A 228 11.66 -8.71 19.27
C TYR A 228 10.61 -9.63 18.64
#